data_AF-F4P600-F1
#
_entry.id   AF-F4P600-F1
#
_cell.length_a   1.000
_cell.length_b   1.000
_cell.length_c   1.000
_cell.angle_alpha   90.00
_cell.angle_beta   90.00
_cell.angle_gamma   90.00
#
_symmetry.space_group_name_H-M   'P 1'
#
loop_
_entity.id
_entity.type
_entity.pdbx_description
1 polymer ?
#
loop_
_entity_poly.entity_id
_entity_poly.type
_entity_poly.pdbx_seq_one_letter_code
_entity_poly.pdbx_strand_id
1 'polypeptide(L)'
;MSFFGLGSSDPLAAFGKASSNDITSESYPLKLANSVATDISNMATFANSKGSFSANSQGVVASGSSATTKSQLLFGLDFGKDEPNWAAFAVQHYLESILTSPLLVVETLTDVQYQKRIDATNEDDFSTDYETVHPGSSGSRVIPLHLPRMHSGISSNLRLIADSELEGVSGLFKGHVTDFVFRASFSIIQPGIEEFMNDMLDVFEDVNPTTSILSHAITGALLSPIETARTRLIVQATGSSRRKYFGPIHVLHNMANEERPTTFSTAFSTLYQPRILLPSVLVHTAGSFVRFFSSRIIQEELGLDPAFSPIMYRLATLGFLALEAAIVTPLEMARKRLQVQRIDAFRRSPNPVASPNSSKSQTFESVVATSSTPYTGLFNCIYSIIFEEGGRRPISIKSKKNLNLSASDWQDIYGGGGSHSGPQKQSGGIWTSMVNFSKGISTLYRGFWARYATTIVLYVSNEISRDDNF
;
A
#
# COMPACT_ATOMS: atom_id res chain seq x y z
N MET A 1 -33.02 -22.01 -40.94
CA MET A 1 -33.24 -23.21 -41.78
C MET A 1 -32.58 -22.95 -43.12
N SER A 2 -31.58 -23.79 -43.46
CA SER A 2 -31.12 -24.23 -44.82
C SER A 2 -30.94 -23.21 -45.96
N PHE A 3 -29.92 -23.27 -46.82
CA PHE A 3 -28.66 -24.04 -46.98
C PHE A 3 -28.04 -23.59 -48.33
N PHE A 4 -26.71 -23.74 -48.50
CA PHE A 4 -25.88 -23.66 -49.74
C PHE A 4 -25.68 -22.29 -50.44
N GLY A 5 -24.50 -21.92 -50.95
CA GLY A 5 -23.21 -22.61 -51.06
C GLY A 5 -22.13 -21.78 -51.80
N LEU A 6 -20.86 -22.09 -51.50
CA LEU A 6 -19.62 -22.13 -52.31
C LEU A 6 -19.31 -21.13 -53.45
N GLY A 7 -18.06 -20.63 -53.44
CA GLY A 7 -17.34 -20.11 -54.62
C GLY A 7 -16.17 -19.17 -54.30
N SER A 8 -15.03 -19.69 -53.82
CA SER A 8 -13.69 -19.63 -54.46
C SER A 8 -13.41 -18.47 -55.44
N SER A 9 -12.45 -17.61 -55.13
CA SER A 9 -11.27 -17.32 -55.96
C SER A 9 -10.44 -16.18 -55.36
N ASP A 10 -9.25 -16.54 -54.86
CA ASP A 10 -8.11 -15.60 -54.85
C ASP A 10 -7.67 -15.34 -56.29
N PRO A 11 -7.23 -14.12 -56.59
CA PRO A 11 -6.01 -13.97 -57.36
C PRO A 11 -5.02 -13.01 -56.68
N LEU A 12 -3.96 -13.63 -56.17
CA LEU A 12 -2.55 -13.26 -56.35
C LEU A 12 -2.20 -11.85 -56.88
N ALA A 13 -1.33 -11.22 -56.09
CA ALA A 13 -0.05 -10.63 -56.51
C ALA A 13 -0.06 -9.34 -57.35
N ALA A 14 0.19 -8.22 -56.67
CA ALA A 14 1.15 -7.22 -57.12
C ALA A 14 1.57 -6.32 -55.95
N PHE A 15 2.81 -5.83 -56.00
CA PHE A 15 3.50 -4.94 -55.04
C PHE A 15 4.00 -5.62 -53.76
N GLY A 16 5.29 -5.64 -53.44
CA GLY A 16 6.47 -5.05 -54.07
C GLY A 16 7.60 -5.23 -53.07
N LYS A 17 8.66 -5.94 -53.46
CA LYS A 17 9.89 -6.06 -52.66
C LYS A 17 10.61 -4.71 -52.70
N ALA A 18 10.85 -4.11 -51.54
CA ALA A 18 11.92 -3.14 -51.34
C ALA A 18 12.76 -3.60 -50.15
N SER A 19 14.01 -3.91 -50.45
CA SER A 19 15.06 -4.38 -49.54
C SER A 19 16.24 -3.45 -49.73
N SER A 20 16.56 -2.65 -48.71
CA SER A 20 17.87 -2.05 -48.42
C SER A 20 17.70 -1.18 -47.17
N ASN A 21 18.19 -1.61 -46.01
CA ASN A 21 19.48 -1.21 -45.44
C ASN A 21 19.65 0.31 -45.36
N ASP A 22 19.35 0.87 -44.18
CA ASP A 22 20.20 1.81 -43.44
C ASP A 22 19.44 2.23 -42.17
N ILE A 23 19.82 1.69 -41.01
CA ILE A 23 19.40 2.23 -39.71
C ILE A 23 20.63 2.92 -39.15
N THR A 24 20.75 4.19 -39.49
CA THR A 24 21.59 5.15 -38.79
C THR A 24 21.08 5.27 -37.36
N SER A 25 21.99 5.05 -36.43
CA SER A 25 21.83 5.32 -35.01
C SER A 25 21.60 6.81 -34.78
N GLU A 26 20.35 7.24 -34.70
CA GLU A 26 20.01 8.56 -34.15
C GLU A 26 20.01 8.49 -32.63
N SER A 27 21.10 9.00 -32.07
CA SER A 27 21.22 9.43 -30.69
C SER A 27 20.15 10.47 -30.35
N TYR A 28 19.21 10.13 -29.48
CA TYR A 28 18.33 11.12 -28.86
C TYR A 28 19.13 11.99 -27.89
N PRO A 29 19.21 13.32 -28.06
CA PRO A 29 19.76 14.18 -27.03
C PRO A 29 18.73 14.34 -25.90
N LEU A 30 19.08 13.82 -24.72
CA LEU A 30 18.47 14.19 -23.45
C LEU A 30 18.67 15.70 -23.22
N LYS A 31 17.67 16.49 -23.62
CA LYS A 31 17.45 17.86 -23.14
C LYS A 31 16.02 17.96 -22.62
N LEU A 32 15.85 17.60 -21.35
CA LEU A 32 14.73 18.04 -20.51
C LEU A 32 15.22 18.13 -19.06
N ALA A 33 16.16 19.05 -18.87
CA ALA A 33 16.36 19.75 -17.62
C ALA A 33 16.05 21.23 -17.92
N ASN A 34 15.25 21.85 -17.03
CA ASN A 34 14.88 23.28 -17.01
C ASN A 34 13.67 23.69 -17.88
N SER A 35 12.45 23.31 -17.46
CA SER A 35 11.21 23.97 -17.88
C SER A 35 10.08 23.85 -16.84
N VAL A 36 10.41 23.81 -15.55
CA VAL A 36 9.39 23.78 -14.46
C VAL A 36 9.52 25.00 -13.53
N ALA A 37 10.42 25.95 -13.83
CA ALA A 37 10.69 27.11 -12.99
C ALA A 37 10.10 28.45 -13.50
N THR A 38 9.35 28.46 -14.61
CA THR A 38 8.90 29.73 -15.24
C THR A 38 7.39 29.90 -15.42
N ASP A 39 6.55 28.95 -14.99
CA ASP A 39 5.09 29.08 -15.11
C ASP A 39 4.37 29.53 -13.81
N ILE A 40 5.11 29.90 -12.77
CA ILE A 40 4.53 30.42 -11.51
C ILE A 40 4.41 31.97 -11.53
N SER A 41 5.03 32.68 -12.47
CA SER A 41 5.04 34.15 -12.48
C SER A 41 3.87 34.83 -13.20
N ASN A 42 2.98 34.08 -13.87
CA ASN A 42 1.95 34.67 -14.74
C ASN A 42 0.50 34.52 -14.22
N MET A 43 0.30 34.08 -12.99
CA MET A 43 -1.04 33.93 -12.38
C MET A 43 -1.40 34.98 -11.32
N ALA A 44 -0.62 36.06 -11.19
CA ALA A 44 -0.80 37.09 -10.16
C ALA A 44 -1.33 38.45 -10.67
N THR A 45 -1.84 38.54 -11.90
CA THR A 45 -2.18 39.84 -12.51
C THR A 45 -3.59 39.92 -13.08
N PHE A 46 -4.59 39.38 -12.39
CA PHE A 46 -6.00 39.52 -12.78
C PHE A 46 -6.97 39.50 -11.57
N ALA A 47 -6.78 40.39 -10.60
CA ALA A 47 -7.81 40.67 -9.60
C ALA A 47 -7.61 42.07 -9.01
N ASN A 48 -7.94 43.11 -9.79
CA ASN A 48 -8.08 44.45 -9.25
C ASN A 48 -9.26 45.14 -9.92
N SER A 49 -10.48 44.85 -9.45
CA SER A 49 -11.64 45.70 -9.70
C SER A 49 -12.33 46.02 -8.38
N LYS A 50 -12.21 47.30 -8.03
CA LYS A 50 -12.85 48.02 -6.93
C LYS A 50 -14.34 47.71 -6.80
N GLY A 51 -14.77 47.50 -5.55
CA GLY A 51 -16.17 47.58 -5.14
C GLY A 51 -16.25 48.09 -3.70
N SER A 52 -16.50 49.38 -3.54
CA SER A 52 -16.76 50.01 -2.25
C SER A 52 -18.19 49.68 -1.78
N PHE A 53 -18.36 49.18 -0.57
CA PHE A 53 -19.62 49.34 0.17
C PHE A 53 -19.38 49.56 1.66
N SER A 54 -20.05 50.58 2.16
CA SER A 54 -20.04 51.10 3.53
C SER A 54 -21.44 50.92 4.11
N ALA A 55 -21.53 50.41 5.35
CA ALA A 55 -22.52 50.73 6.42
C ALA A 55 -22.63 49.51 7.37
N ASN A 56 -22.20 49.56 8.64
CA ASN A 56 -22.79 50.23 9.82
C ASN A 56 -23.80 49.32 10.58
N SER A 57 -23.40 48.79 11.73
CA SER A 57 -24.26 48.67 12.93
C SER A 57 -23.48 48.28 14.21
N GLN A 58 -23.70 49.09 15.24
CA GLN A 58 -23.50 48.83 16.68
C GLN A 58 -24.42 47.65 17.11
N GLY A 59 -24.23 46.83 18.14
CA GLY A 59 -23.45 46.86 19.37
C GLY A 59 -24.39 46.46 20.53
N VAL A 60 -24.18 45.33 21.24
CA VAL A 60 -24.79 45.00 22.56
C VAL A 60 -23.88 44.04 23.36
N VAL A 61 -23.90 44.25 24.68
CA VAL A 61 -23.06 43.72 25.76
C VAL A 61 -23.70 42.49 26.44
N ALA A 62 -22.87 41.58 27.01
CA ALA A 62 -22.99 40.94 28.34
C ALA A 62 -22.93 39.39 28.42
N SER A 63 -21.81 38.92 28.98
CA SER A 63 -21.65 37.94 30.07
C SER A 63 -22.33 36.56 30.01
N GLY A 64 -21.48 35.52 29.97
CA GLY A 64 -21.80 34.13 30.33
C GLY A 64 -20.60 33.23 30.08
N SER A 65 -19.64 33.20 31.00
CA SER A 65 -18.45 32.35 30.95
C SER A 65 -18.82 30.89 31.20
N SER A 66 -19.31 30.22 30.17
CA SER A 66 -19.23 28.77 30.05
C SER A 66 -17.90 28.47 29.39
N ALA A 67 -17.04 27.72 30.07
CA ALA A 67 -15.85 27.13 29.48
C ALA A 67 -16.30 26.04 28.51
N THR A 68 -16.77 26.47 27.33
CA THR A 68 -16.93 25.62 26.17
C THR A 68 -15.52 25.23 25.76
N THR A 69 -15.10 24.06 26.20
CA THR A 69 -13.95 23.34 25.66
C THR A 69 -14.27 23.10 24.19
N LYS A 70 -14.02 24.11 23.35
CA LYS A 70 -14.01 23.94 21.90
C LYS A 70 -13.00 22.84 21.67
N SER A 71 -13.50 21.67 21.29
CA SER A 71 -12.75 20.62 20.64
C SER A 71 -12.21 21.19 19.33
N GLN A 72 -11.18 22.03 19.43
CA GLN A 72 -10.30 22.46 18.33
C GLN A 72 -9.39 21.30 17.90
N LEU A 73 -9.97 20.11 17.82
CA LEU A 73 -9.36 18.99 17.13
C LEU A 73 -9.59 19.21 15.63
N LEU A 74 -8.52 19.73 15.03
CA LEU A 74 -8.08 19.40 13.67
C LEU A 74 -8.59 20.29 12.53
N PHE A 75 -8.10 21.53 12.52
CA PHE A 75 -7.29 22.17 11.46
C PHE A 75 -7.47 23.67 11.66
N GLY A 76 -6.38 24.37 11.94
CA GLY A 76 -6.34 25.83 12.03
C GLY A 76 -6.53 26.50 10.67
N LEU A 77 -7.55 26.08 9.91
CA LEU A 77 -8.14 26.91 8.87
C LEU A 77 -9.03 27.89 9.62
N ASP A 78 -8.41 28.89 10.24
CA ASP A 78 -9.10 30.08 10.65
C ASP A 78 -9.64 30.72 9.36
N PHE A 79 -10.87 30.39 9.00
CA PHE A 79 -11.65 31.08 7.97
C PHE A 79 -12.09 32.46 8.48
N GLY A 80 -11.19 33.15 9.19
CA GLY A 80 -11.25 34.58 9.43
C GLY A 80 -11.40 35.30 8.10
N LYS A 81 -11.77 36.58 8.14
CA LYS A 81 -12.15 37.38 6.97
C LYS A 81 -11.10 37.51 5.86
N ASP A 82 -9.96 36.86 5.99
CA ASP A 82 -8.90 36.78 5.00
C ASP A 82 -9.09 35.50 4.19
N GLU A 83 -9.07 35.62 2.87
CA GLU A 83 -9.37 34.53 1.93
C GLU A 83 -8.61 33.24 2.27
N PRO A 84 -9.24 32.05 2.16
CA PRO A 84 -8.60 30.78 2.47
C PRO A 84 -7.31 30.64 1.68
N ASN A 85 -6.17 30.58 2.38
CA ASN A 85 -4.87 30.44 1.77
C ASN A 85 -4.65 28.99 1.32
N TRP A 86 -5.33 28.61 0.22
CA TRP A 86 -5.21 27.29 -0.40
C TRP A 86 -3.77 26.94 -0.77
N ALA A 87 -2.92 27.94 -1.03
CA ALA A 87 -1.51 27.73 -1.32
C ALA A 87 -0.77 27.23 -0.06
N ALA A 88 -0.98 27.84 1.11
CA ALA A 88 -0.40 27.38 2.36
C ALA A 88 -0.86 25.95 2.70
N PHE A 89 -2.16 25.68 2.56
CA PHE A 89 -2.72 24.34 2.76
C PHE A 89 -2.08 23.29 1.83
N ALA A 90 -1.96 23.59 0.54
CA ALA A 90 -1.37 22.68 -0.44
C ALA A 90 0.12 22.45 -0.17
N VAL A 91 0.88 23.51 0.15
CA VAL A 91 2.31 23.43 0.46
C VAL A 91 2.55 22.60 1.73
N GLN A 92 1.76 22.82 2.77
CA GLN A 92 1.87 22.06 4.03
C GLN A 92 1.67 20.56 3.78
N HIS A 93 0.56 20.17 3.15
CA HIS A 93 0.30 18.75 2.89
C HIS A 93 1.28 18.13 1.90
N TYR A 94 1.80 18.90 0.95
CA TYR A 94 2.81 18.42 0.03
C TYR A 94 4.14 18.16 0.75
N LEU A 95 4.56 19.07 1.64
CA LEU A 95 5.75 18.92 2.46
C LEU A 95 5.64 17.73 3.41
N GLU A 96 4.50 17.58 4.10
CA GLU A 96 4.20 16.41 4.94
C GLU A 96 4.29 15.11 4.15
N SER A 97 3.86 15.10 2.89
CA SER A 97 3.92 13.90 2.05
C SER A 97 5.34 13.59 1.57
N ILE A 98 6.13 14.60 1.19
CA ILE A 98 7.55 14.42 0.85
C ILE A 98 8.30 13.84 2.04
N LEU A 99 8.07 14.41 3.23
CA LEU A 99 8.81 14.06 4.43
C LEU A 99 8.51 12.62 4.89
N THR A 100 7.26 12.16 4.74
CA THR A 100 6.90 10.78 5.10
C THR A 100 7.10 9.76 3.97
N SER A 101 7.32 10.19 2.72
CA SER A 101 7.42 9.28 1.57
C SER A 101 8.47 8.16 1.73
N PRO A 102 9.71 8.40 2.19
CA PRO A 102 10.70 7.34 2.34
C PRO A 102 10.27 6.25 3.33
N LEU A 103 9.63 6.64 4.44
CA LEU A 103 9.11 5.72 5.45
C LEU A 103 7.94 4.91 4.89
N LEU A 104 7.05 5.56 4.15
CA LEU A 104 5.91 4.90 3.50
C LEU A 104 6.37 3.89 2.44
N VAL A 105 7.41 4.20 1.67
CA VAL A 105 8.00 3.26 0.70
C VAL A 105 8.60 2.04 1.41
N VAL A 106 9.40 2.25 2.45
CA VAL A 106 9.94 1.14 3.25
C VAL A 106 8.81 0.30 3.84
N GLU A 107 7.82 0.92 4.48
CA GLU A 107 6.66 0.26 5.09
C GLU A 107 5.94 -0.61 4.05
N THR A 108 5.53 -0.03 2.93
CA THR A 108 4.77 -0.73 1.88
C THR A 108 5.55 -1.87 1.24
N LEU A 109 6.85 -1.68 0.93
CA LEU A 109 7.66 -2.76 0.37
C LEU A 109 7.86 -3.89 1.39
N THR A 110 8.08 -3.58 2.68
CA THR A 110 8.24 -4.59 3.73
C THR A 110 6.96 -5.38 3.98
N ASP A 111 5.80 -4.71 3.94
CA ASP A 111 4.49 -5.33 4.14
C ASP A 111 4.12 -6.26 2.97
N VAL A 112 4.45 -5.85 1.74
CA VAL A 112 4.12 -6.61 0.52
C VAL A 112 5.07 -7.80 0.32
N GLN A 113 6.28 -7.75 0.89
CA GLN A 113 7.29 -8.79 0.70
C GLN A 113 6.86 -10.14 1.27
N TYR A 114 6.58 -11.09 0.38
CA TYR A 114 6.38 -12.47 0.76
C TYR A 114 7.71 -13.09 1.21
N GLN A 115 7.69 -13.70 2.39
CA GLN A 115 8.86 -14.40 2.93
C GLN A 115 8.53 -15.84 3.17
N LYS A 116 8.85 -16.68 2.18
CA LYS A 116 8.90 -18.11 2.41
C LYS A 116 10.03 -18.39 3.39
N ARG A 117 9.67 -18.86 4.58
CA ARG A 117 10.65 -19.31 5.56
C ARG A 117 11.39 -20.48 4.96
N ILE A 118 12.69 -20.27 4.73
CA ILE A 118 13.61 -21.34 4.37
C ILE A 118 13.99 -21.93 5.70
N ASP A 119 13.64 -23.20 5.89
CA ASP A 119 14.00 -23.91 7.11
C ASP A 119 15.53 -23.91 7.18
N ALA A 120 16.08 -23.41 8.29
CA ALA A 120 17.51 -23.19 8.53
C ALA A 120 18.37 -24.48 8.46
N THR A 121 17.80 -25.59 8.01
CA THR A 121 18.53 -26.83 7.72
C THR A 121 19.14 -26.85 6.32
N ASN A 122 18.72 -25.94 5.43
CA ASN A 122 19.33 -25.75 4.10
C ASN A 122 19.81 -24.29 3.95
N GLU A 123 20.66 -23.82 4.87
CA GLU A 123 21.27 -22.48 4.76
C GLU A 123 22.21 -22.35 3.53
N ASP A 124 22.56 -23.46 2.88
CA ASP A 124 23.45 -23.47 1.71
C ASP A 124 22.74 -23.31 0.35
N ASP A 125 21.41 -23.47 0.28
CA ASP A 125 20.69 -23.47 -1.02
C ASP A 125 20.19 -22.07 -1.47
N PHE A 126 20.26 -21.03 -0.62
CA PHE A 126 19.68 -19.72 -0.97
C PHE A 126 20.68 -18.71 -1.55
N SER A 127 21.92 -19.13 -1.78
CA SER A 127 22.90 -18.31 -2.51
C SER A 127 22.89 -18.55 -4.02
N THR A 128 22.16 -19.55 -4.53
CA THR A 128 22.44 -20.12 -5.87
C THR A 128 21.32 -20.09 -6.91
N ASP A 129 20.07 -19.71 -6.60
CA ASP A 129 19.05 -19.58 -7.66
C ASP A 129 19.09 -18.24 -8.42
N TYR A 130 20.05 -17.38 -8.09
CA TYR A 130 20.35 -16.16 -8.84
C TYR A 130 21.43 -16.36 -9.92
N GLU A 131 22.08 -17.54 -9.96
CA GLU A 131 23.26 -17.77 -10.78
C GLU A 131 23.33 -19.19 -11.36
N THR A 132 22.41 -19.51 -12.27
CA THR A 132 22.75 -20.41 -13.39
C THR A 132 22.35 -19.79 -14.71
N VAL A 133 22.86 -18.58 -14.96
CA VAL A 133 23.07 -18.15 -16.34
C VAL A 133 24.21 -19.03 -16.85
N HIS A 134 23.89 -19.95 -17.76
CA HIS A 134 24.90 -20.78 -18.41
C HIS A 134 26.01 -19.87 -18.98
N PRO A 135 27.27 -20.06 -18.55
CA PRO A 135 28.42 -19.33 -19.11
C PRO A 135 28.62 -19.79 -20.55
N GLY A 136 27.92 -19.14 -21.47
CA GLY A 136 27.90 -19.51 -22.89
C GLY A 136 26.94 -18.67 -23.75
N SER A 137 25.98 -17.96 -23.15
CA SER A 137 25.16 -16.98 -23.88
C SER A 137 25.76 -15.59 -23.73
N SER A 138 26.44 -15.13 -24.77
CA SER A 138 27.10 -13.83 -24.83
C SER A 138 26.10 -12.68 -24.62
N GLY A 139 26.17 -12.02 -23.45
CA GLY A 139 26.12 -10.56 -23.39
C GLY A 139 24.97 -9.86 -22.67
N SER A 140 23.91 -10.55 -22.22
CA SER A 140 22.82 -9.87 -21.47
C SER A 140 22.86 -10.26 -19.99
N ARG A 141 23.47 -9.43 -19.15
CA ARG A 141 23.34 -9.54 -17.69
C ARG A 141 21.87 -9.36 -17.34
N VAL A 142 21.17 -10.46 -17.04
CA VAL A 142 19.81 -10.41 -16.52
C VAL A 142 19.90 -9.93 -15.07
N ILE A 143 19.76 -8.62 -14.87
CA ILE A 143 19.77 -8.03 -13.53
C ILE A 143 18.60 -8.64 -12.75
N PRO A 144 18.85 -9.23 -11.56
CA PRO A 144 17.79 -9.83 -10.76
C PRO A 144 16.74 -8.76 -10.44
N LEU A 145 15.50 -9.01 -10.84
CA LEU A 145 14.40 -8.04 -10.78
C LEU A 145 13.95 -7.70 -9.34
N HIS A 146 14.31 -8.54 -8.37
CA HIS A 146 13.73 -8.49 -7.03
C HIS A 146 14.70 -7.92 -6.01
N LEU A 147 14.22 -6.99 -5.18
CA LEU A 147 14.96 -6.50 -4.02
C LEU A 147 15.24 -7.65 -3.02
N PRO A 148 16.40 -7.62 -2.35
CA PRO A 148 16.72 -8.54 -1.27
C PRO A 148 15.67 -8.49 -0.15
N ARG A 149 15.71 -9.51 0.72
CA ARG A 149 14.83 -9.60 1.88
C ARG A 149 15.14 -8.47 2.88
N MET A 150 14.16 -7.60 3.12
CA MET A 150 14.29 -6.45 4.03
C MET A 150 14.08 -6.86 5.50
N HIS A 151 14.96 -7.69 6.06
CA HIS A 151 14.80 -8.16 7.44
C HIS A 151 15.28 -7.15 8.50
N SER A 152 16.00 -6.12 8.08
CA SER A 152 16.66 -5.17 8.96
C SER A 152 15.76 -4.01 9.41
N GLY A 153 16.28 -3.18 10.32
CA GLY A 153 15.61 -1.95 10.76
C GLY A 153 15.36 -0.95 9.63
N ILE A 154 14.54 0.07 9.90
CA ILE A 154 14.09 1.07 8.92
C ILE A 154 15.27 1.67 8.15
N SER A 155 16.32 2.08 8.86
CA SER A 155 17.49 2.74 8.25
C SER A 155 18.26 1.84 7.29
N SER A 156 18.35 0.55 7.61
CA SER A 156 19.03 -0.44 6.77
C SER A 156 18.20 -0.76 5.53
N ASN A 157 16.87 -0.85 5.65
CA ASN A 157 15.98 -1.03 4.51
C ASN A 157 15.98 0.21 3.60
N LEU A 158 16.03 1.40 4.19
CA LEU A 158 16.11 2.65 3.43
C LEU A 158 17.42 2.74 2.65
N ARG A 159 18.56 2.44 3.29
CA ARG A 159 19.86 2.34 2.62
C ARG A 159 19.85 1.29 1.53
N LEU A 160 19.31 0.10 1.80
CA LEU A 160 19.20 -0.98 0.81
C LEU A 160 18.42 -0.54 -0.45
N ILE A 161 17.31 0.19 -0.29
CA ILE A 161 16.54 0.71 -1.43
C ILE A 161 17.32 1.82 -2.14
N ALA A 162 17.91 2.76 -1.40
CA ALA A 162 18.68 3.87 -1.95
C ALA A 162 19.92 3.42 -2.74
N ASP A 163 20.61 2.39 -2.24
CA ASP A 163 21.83 1.83 -2.83
C ASP A 163 21.54 0.84 -3.96
N SER A 164 20.28 0.40 -4.11
CA SER A 164 19.91 -0.53 -5.17
C SER A 164 19.90 0.17 -6.54
N GLU A 165 20.64 -0.38 -7.51
CA GLU A 165 20.74 0.17 -8.88
C GLU A 165 19.39 0.25 -9.60
N LEU A 166 18.43 -0.58 -9.19
CA LEU A 166 17.10 -0.66 -9.82
C LEU A 166 16.16 0.48 -9.42
N GLU A 167 16.31 1.01 -8.21
CA GLU A 167 15.37 1.98 -7.61
C GLU A 167 16.03 3.34 -7.38
N GLY A 168 17.25 3.34 -6.84
CA GLY A 168 17.96 4.53 -6.41
C GLY A 168 17.20 5.36 -5.36
N VAL A 169 17.70 6.57 -5.11
CA VAL A 169 17.08 7.53 -4.17
C VAL A 169 15.69 7.97 -4.66
N SER A 170 15.46 8.03 -5.97
CA SER A 170 14.14 8.35 -6.53
C SER A 170 13.06 7.34 -6.15
N GLY A 171 13.42 6.07 -5.93
CA GLY A 171 12.50 5.03 -5.49
C GLY A 171 11.86 5.34 -4.13
N LEU A 172 12.57 6.05 -3.25
CA LEU A 172 12.07 6.45 -1.91
C LEU A 172 10.97 7.52 -1.97
N PHE A 173 10.91 8.29 -3.06
CA PHE A 173 9.89 9.32 -3.27
C PHE A 173 8.72 8.82 -4.13
N LYS A 174 8.58 7.50 -4.31
CA LYS A 174 7.44 6.95 -5.02
C LYS A 174 6.15 7.14 -4.24
N GLY A 175 5.11 7.57 -4.96
CA GLY A 175 3.78 7.70 -4.38
C GLY A 175 3.58 8.94 -3.50
N HIS A 176 4.57 9.83 -3.34
CA HIS A 176 4.38 11.08 -2.60
C HIS A 176 3.22 11.92 -3.18
N VAL A 177 3.12 12.07 -4.50
CA VAL A 177 1.99 12.80 -5.11
C VAL A 177 0.64 12.17 -4.77
N THR A 178 0.54 10.83 -4.82
CA THR A 178 -0.71 10.15 -4.44
C THR A 178 -1.03 10.26 -2.96
N ASP A 179 -0.01 10.27 -2.12
CA ASP A 179 -0.17 10.42 -0.68
C ASP A 179 -0.57 11.86 -0.31
N PHE A 180 0.00 12.87 -0.96
CA PHE A 180 -0.46 14.26 -0.91
C PHE A 180 -1.93 14.39 -1.32
N VAL A 181 -2.30 13.90 -2.51
CA VAL A 181 -3.69 13.98 -3.01
C VAL A 181 -4.63 13.25 -2.04
N PHE A 182 -4.23 12.08 -1.54
CA PHE A 182 -5.03 11.34 -0.57
C PHE A 182 -5.25 12.16 0.71
N ARG A 183 -4.18 12.71 1.32
CA ARG A 183 -4.28 13.50 2.56
C ARG A 183 -5.08 14.78 2.38
N ALA A 184 -4.78 15.55 1.35
CA ALA A 184 -5.52 16.78 1.05
C ALA A 184 -7.01 16.48 0.83
N SER A 185 -7.33 15.43 0.06
CA SER A 185 -8.74 15.01 -0.14
C SER A 185 -9.38 14.54 1.16
N PHE A 186 -8.65 13.80 1.99
CA PHE A 186 -9.16 13.31 3.27
C PHE A 186 -9.49 14.48 4.22
N SER A 187 -8.58 15.46 4.34
CA SER A 187 -8.78 16.66 5.17
C SER A 187 -9.96 17.51 4.72
N ILE A 188 -10.27 17.54 3.41
CA ILE A 188 -11.39 18.31 2.86
C ILE A 188 -12.72 17.55 2.99
N ILE A 189 -12.73 16.25 2.68
CA ILE A 189 -13.96 15.47 2.57
C ILE A 189 -14.49 15.03 3.94
N GLN A 190 -13.59 14.64 4.87
CA GLN A 190 -14.01 14.04 6.14
C GLN A 190 -14.90 14.97 6.99
N PRO A 191 -14.56 16.26 7.20
CA PRO A 191 -15.41 17.16 7.97
C PRO A 191 -16.79 17.36 7.35
N GLY A 192 -16.86 17.48 6.01
CA GLY A 192 -18.14 17.64 5.31
C GLY A 192 -19.05 16.41 5.41
N ILE A 193 -18.48 15.20 5.42
CA ILE A 193 -19.25 13.97 5.65
C ILE A 193 -19.70 13.88 7.12
N GLU A 194 -18.88 14.33 8.06
CA GLU A 194 -19.25 14.38 9.48
C GLU A 194 -20.42 15.33 9.74
N GLU A 195 -20.38 16.54 9.18
CA GLU A 195 -21.47 17.52 9.27
C GLU A 195 -22.76 16.96 8.66
N PHE A 196 -22.68 16.40 7.44
CA PHE A 196 -23.82 15.75 6.79
C PHE A 196 -24.41 14.60 7.65
N MET A 197 -23.54 13.85 8.32
CA MET A 197 -23.95 12.76 9.19
C MET A 197 -24.61 13.23 10.49
N ASN A 198 -24.09 14.31 11.08
CA ASN A 198 -24.67 14.92 12.28
C ASN A 198 -26.08 15.45 11.97
N ASP A 199 -26.26 16.12 10.82
CA ASP A 199 -27.55 16.59 10.33
C ASP A 199 -28.53 15.44 10.08
N MET A 200 -28.07 14.35 9.46
CA MET A 200 -28.91 13.19 9.15
C MET A 200 -29.38 12.45 10.41
N LEU A 201 -28.58 12.45 11.47
CA LEU A 201 -28.86 11.73 12.72
C LEU A 201 -29.45 12.64 13.82
N ASP A 202 -29.68 13.91 13.52
CA ASP A 202 -30.24 14.91 14.44
C ASP A 202 -29.42 15.04 15.73
N VAL A 203 -28.09 14.91 15.62
CA VAL A 203 -27.17 15.00 16.76
C VAL A 203 -26.77 16.46 16.95
N PHE A 204 -27.43 17.14 17.89
CA PHE A 204 -27.13 18.54 18.24
C PHE A 204 -26.00 18.72 19.27
N GLU A 205 -25.52 17.63 19.91
CA GLU A 205 -24.43 17.72 20.90
C GLU A 205 -23.05 17.74 20.23
N ASP A 206 -22.11 18.49 20.82
CA ASP A 206 -20.92 19.02 20.16
C ASP A 206 -20.00 18.00 19.46
N VAL A 207 -19.99 16.70 19.79
CA VAL A 207 -19.31 15.65 19.00
C VAL A 207 -19.88 14.27 19.36
N ASN A 208 -20.57 13.59 18.44
CA ASN A 208 -20.90 12.19 18.65
C ASN A 208 -19.77 11.29 18.11
N PRO A 209 -19.15 10.42 18.93
CA PRO A 209 -18.06 9.56 18.45
C PRO A 209 -18.47 8.66 17.30
N THR A 210 -19.74 8.26 17.24
CA THR A 210 -20.23 7.37 16.19
C THR A 210 -20.23 8.05 14.83
N THR A 211 -20.58 9.34 14.76
CA THR A 211 -20.61 10.09 13.50
C THR A 211 -19.20 10.39 13.01
N SER A 212 -18.28 10.72 13.91
CA SER A 212 -16.86 10.88 13.59
C SER A 212 -16.23 9.57 13.08
N ILE A 213 -16.46 8.43 13.76
CA ILE A 213 -15.94 7.14 13.31
C ILE A 213 -16.52 6.73 11.95
N LEU A 214 -17.82 6.97 11.73
CA LEU A 214 -18.47 6.62 10.48
C LEU A 214 -18.06 7.57 9.33
N SER A 215 -17.86 8.86 9.58
CA SER A 215 -17.38 9.80 8.57
C SER A 215 -15.96 9.44 8.09
N HIS A 216 -15.09 9.02 9.00
CA HIS A 216 -13.77 8.45 8.68
C HIS A 216 -13.88 7.16 7.86
N ALA A 217 -14.80 6.27 8.22
CA ALA A 217 -15.04 5.02 7.50
C ALA A 217 -15.50 5.26 6.05
N ILE A 218 -16.46 6.18 5.87
CA ILE A 218 -17.01 6.54 4.55
C ILE A 218 -15.94 7.25 3.71
N THR A 219 -15.22 8.22 4.28
CA THR A 219 -14.14 8.93 3.57
C THR A 219 -13.04 7.95 3.13
N GLY A 220 -12.65 7.03 4.01
CA GLY A 220 -11.72 5.95 3.69
C GLY A 220 -12.22 5.03 2.57
N ALA A 221 -13.51 4.69 2.58
CA ALA A 221 -14.13 3.91 1.51
C ALA A 221 -14.04 4.64 0.16
N LEU A 222 -14.37 5.94 0.13
CA LEU A 222 -14.35 6.78 -1.07
C LEU A 222 -12.94 6.95 -1.64
N LEU A 223 -11.93 7.13 -0.78
CA LEU A 223 -10.54 7.35 -1.21
C LEU A 223 -9.74 6.05 -1.42
N SER A 224 -10.33 4.89 -1.16
CA SER A 224 -9.71 3.56 -1.31
C SER A 224 -9.05 3.31 -2.69
N PRO A 225 -9.60 3.76 -3.84
CA PRO A 225 -8.93 3.60 -5.13
C PRO A 225 -7.59 4.32 -5.22
N ILE A 226 -7.47 5.51 -4.63
CA ILE A 226 -6.23 6.30 -4.61
C ILE A 226 -5.16 5.57 -3.79
N GLU A 227 -5.54 4.96 -2.66
CA GLU A 227 -4.63 4.16 -1.85
C GLU A 227 -4.13 2.93 -2.60
N THR A 228 -5.00 2.28 -3.38
CA THR A 228 -4.63 1.15 -4.25
C THR A 228 -3.68 1.59 -5.37
N ALA A 229 -3.91 2.77 -5.96
CA ALA A 229 -2.99 3.32 -6.95
C ALA A 229 -1.62 3.62 -6.34
N ARG A 230 -1.59 4.21 -5.14
CA ARG A 230 -0.37 4.48 -4.37
C ARG A 230 0.43 3.21 -4.09
N THR A 231 -0.21 2.15 -3.58
CA THR A 231 0.50 0.90 -3.27
C THR A 231 1.06 0.22 -4.52
N ARG A 232 0.31 0.20 -5.62
CA ARG A 232 0.79 -0.33 -6.90
C ARG A 232 1.94 0.48 -7.49
N LEU A 233 1.93 1.82 -7.37
CA LEU A 233 3.04 2.66 -7.83
C LEU A 233 4.31 2.43 -7.04
N ILE A 234 4.20 2.27 -5.72
CA ILE A 234 5.36 2.05 -4.86
C ILE A 234 5.99 0.69 -5.12
N VAL A 235 5.16 -0.35 -5.25
CA VAL A 235 5.62 -1.74 -5.43
C VAL A 235 6.20 -2.01 -6.82
N GLN A 236 5.87 -1.18 -7.81
CA GLN A 236 6.36 -1.34 -9.17
C GLN A 236 7.82 -0.91 -9.32
N ALA A 237 8.60 -1.58 -10.18
CA ALA A 237 9.99 -1.22 -10.43
C ALA A 237 10.14 0.17 -11.09
N THR A 238 11.16 0.94 -10.66
CA THR A 238 11.50 2.23 -11.28
C THR A 238 12.07 2.06 -12.69
N GLY A 239 12.75 0.94 -12.96
CA GLY A 239 13.41 0.67 -14.22
C GLY A 239 12.52 0.89 -15.46
N SER A 240 12.90 1.85 -16.30
CA SER A 240 12.10 2.32 -17.45
C SER A 240 11.69 1.22 -18.42
N SER A 241 12.48 0.15 -18.56
CA SER A 241 12.19 -0.92 -19.52
C SER A 241 10.98 -1.79 -19.13
N ARG A 242 10.62 -1.83 -17.84
CA ARG A 242 9.56 -2.70 -17.30
C ARG A 242 8.48 -1.93 -16.54
N ARG A 243 8.47 -0.61 -16.71
CA ARG A 243 7.56 0.29 -16.03
C ARG A 243 6.16 0.18 -16.65
N LYS A 244 5.25 -0.51 -15.97
CA LYS A 244 3.85 -0.65 -16.42
C LYS A 244 3.01 0.60 -16.19
N TYR A 245 3.16 1.27 -15.05
CA TYR A 245 2.39 2.47 -14.72
C TYR A 245 3.26 3.74 -14.68
N PHE A 246 2.80 4.79 -15.36
CA PHE A 246 3.50 6.09 -15.44
C PHE A 246 3.04 7.10 -14.38
N GLY A 247 1.83 6.95 -13.86
CA GLY A 247 1.27 7.85 -12.85
C GLY A 247 -0.05 7.33 -12.28
N PRO A 248 -0.63 7.98 -11.27
CA PRO A 248 -1.79 7.45 -10.54
C PRO A 248 -3.04 7.30 -11.40
N ILE A 249 -3.32 8.28 -12.25
CA ILE A 249 -4.46 8.23 -13.18
C ILE A 249 -4.28 7.07 -14.15
N HIS A 250 -3.06 6.85 -14.64
CA HIS A 250 -2.74 5.71 -15.52
C HIS A 250 -2.86 4.36 -14.81
N VAL A 251 -2.53 4.28 -13.51
CA VAL A 251 -2.75 3.07 -12.70
C VAL A 251 -4.23 2.77 -12.59
N LEU A 252 -5.04 3.76 -12.23
CA LEU A 252 -6.49 3.60 -12.08
C LEU A 252 -7.15 3.22 -13.41
N HIS A 253 -6.77 3.90 -14.49
CA HIS A 253 -7.26 3.61 -15.83
C HIS A 253 -6.89 2.19 -16.28
N ASN A 254 -5.64 1.78 -16.11
CA ASN A 254 -5.21 0.43 -16.50
C ASN A 254 -5.78 -0.64 -15.58
N MET A 255 -5.95 -0.36 -14.27
CA MET A 255 -6.61 -1.26 -13.34
C MET A 255 -8.07 -1.49 -13.74
N ALA A 256 -8.79 -0.42 -14.07
CA ALA A 256 -10.15 -0.48 -14.59
C ALA A 256 -10.24 -1.31 -15.89
N ASN A 257 -9.35 -1.06 -16.85
CA ASN A 257 -9.39 -1.71 -18.16
C ASN A 257 -8.95 -3.17 -18.14
N GLU A 258 -7.96 -3.52 -17.30
CA GLU A 258 -7.43 -4.88 -17.23
C GLU A 258 -8.35 -5.82 -16.45
N GLU A 259 -8.90 -5.36 -15.32
CA GLU A 259 -9.62 -6.23 -14.41
C GLU A 259 -11.06 -6.51 -14.88
N ARG A 260 -11.70 -5.60 -15.67
CA ARG A 260 -12.94 -5.86 -16.44
C ARG A 260 -13.14 -4.92 -17.65
N PRO A 261 -13.32 -5.43 -18.89
CA PRO A 261 -13.31 -4.60 -20.08
C PRO A 261 -14.67 -4.06 -20.59
N THR A 262 -15.80 -4.20 -19.88
CA THR A 262 -17.10 -4.08 -20.56
C THR A 262 -17.92 -2.79 -20.33
N THR A 263 -17.73 -1.99 -19.26
CA THR A 263 -18.52 -0.74 -19.04
C THR A 263 -17.87 0.21 -18.02
N PHE A 264 -18.11 1.52 -18.12
CA PHE A 264 -17.65 2.51 -17.13
C PHE A 264 -18.23 2.28 -15.72
N SER A 265 -19.49 1.84 -15.61
CA SER A 265 -20.10 1.45 -14.33
C SER A 265 -19.45 0.21 -13.73
N THR A 266 -19.00 -0.73 -14.57
CA THR A 266 -18.25 -1.91 -14.11
C THR A 266 -16.80 -1.58 -13.76
N ALA A 267 -16.19 -0.54 -14.35
CA ALA A 267 -14.89 -0.03 -13.94
C ALA A 267 -14.91 0.43 -12.47
N PHE A 268 -15.87 1.28 -12.08
CA PHE A 268 -16.01 1.68 -10.68
C PHE A 268 -16.33 0.50 -9.75
N SER A 269 -17.22 -0.41 -10.16
CA SER A 269 -17.49 -1.63 -9.40
C SER A 269 -16.23 -2.48 -9.16
N THR A 270 -15.26 -2.42 -10.08
CA THR A 270 -13.98 -3.13 -9.96
C THR A 270 -13.04 -2.42 -9.01
N LEU A 271 -12.95 -1.09 -9.08
CA LEU A 271 -12.16 -0.28 -8.14
C LEU A 271 -12.66 -0.43 -6.69
N TYR A 272 -13.99 -0.51 -6.50
CA TYR A 272 -14.65 -0.67 -5.20
C TYR A 272 -15.01 -2.13 -4.90
N GLN A 273 -14.16 -3.08 -5.31
CA GLN A 273 -14.41 -4.48 -4.98
C GLN A 273 -14.45 -4.67 -3.45
N PRO A 274 -15.44 -5.38 -2.88
CA PRO A 274 -15.56 -5.59 -1.44
C PRO A 274 -14.29 -6.15 -0.78
N ARG A 275 -13.51 -6.92 -1.53
CA ARG A 275 -12.22 -7.49 -1.08
C ARG A 275 -11.16 -6.42 -0.78
N ILE A 276 -11.17 -5.29 -1.50
CA ILE A 276 -10.22 -4.17 -1.34
C ILE A 276 -10.84 -3.08 -0.45
N LEU A 277 -12.16 -2.87 -0.57
CA LEU A 277 -12.89 -1.87 0.19
C LEU A 277 -12.98 -2.22 1.68
N LEU A 278 -13.33 -3.46 2.03
CA LEU A 278 -13.52 -3.87 3.42
C LEU A 278 -12.27 -3.65 4.29
N PRO A 279 -11.05 -4.05 3.86
CA PRO A 279 -9.83 -3.73 4.61
C PRO A 279 -9.60 -2.23 4.77
N SER A 280 -9.87 -1.41 3.73
CA SER A 280 -9.64 0.03 3.83
C SER A 280 -10.57 0.68 4.86
N VAL A 281 -11.87 0.34 4.80
CA VAL A 281 -12.86 0.78 5.80
C VAL A 281 -12.43 0.37 7.20
N LEU A 282 -12.08 -0.90 7.41
CA LEU A 282 -11.65 -1.39 8.72
C LEU A 282 -10.41 -0.68 9.26
N VAL A 283 -9.44 -0.37 8.39
CA VAL A 283 -8.21 0.35 8.77
C VAL A 283 -8.53 1.76 9.25
N HIS A 284 -9.32 2.51 8.49
CA HIS A 284 -9.70 3.89 8.84
C HIS A 284 -10.61 3.93 10.08
N THR A 285 -11.59 3.02 10.17
CA THR A 285 -12.45 2.87 11.34
C THR A 285 -11.65 2.51 12.60
N ALA A 286 -10.73 1.54 12.51
CA ALA A 286 -9.92 1.11 13.65
C ALA A 286 -9.00 2.25 14.13
N GLY A 287 -8.37 2.99 13.22
CA GLY A 287 -7.56 4.15 13.56
C GLY A 287 -8.36 5.22 14.31
N SER A 288 -9.50 5.65 13.75
CA SER A 288 -10.35 6.67 14.38
C SER A 288 -10.94 6.21 15.71
N PHE A 289 -11.33 4.94 15.81
CA PHE A 289 -11.78 4.34 17.05
C PHE A 289 -10.70 4.43 18.13
N VAL A 290 -9.49 3.95 17.85
CA VAL A 290 -8.39 3.99 18.84
C VAL A 290 -8.07 5.43 19.25
N ARG A 291 -8.08 6.38 18.31
CA ARG A 291 -7.87 7.81 18.63
C ARG A 291 -8.95 8.36 19.56
N PHE A 292 -10.22 8.08 19.28
CA PHE A 292 -11.32 8.47 20.15
C PHE A 292 -11.14 7.92 21.58
N PHE A 293 -10.86 6.61 21.70
CA PHE A 293 -10.61 5.98 22.99
C PHE A 293 -9.36 6.55 23.67
N SER A 294 -8.30 6.87 22.92
CA SER A 294 -7.10 7.45 23.49
C SER A 294 -7.35 8.81 24.13
N SER A 295 -8.06 9.72 23.45
CA SER A 295 -8.39 11.04 24.00
C SER A 295 -9.24 10.91 25.26
N ARG A 296 -10.22 10.00 25.24
CA ARG A 296 -11.10 9.74 26.39
C ARG A 296 -10.32 9.21 27.59
N ILE A 297 -9.47 8.19 27.40
CA ILE A 297 -8.70 7.59 28.50
C ILE A 297 -7.68 8.59 29.06
N ILE A 298 -7.02 9.40 28.21
CA ILE A 298 -6.05 10.41 28.66
C ILE A 298 -6.73 11.48 29.52
N GLN A 299 -7.89 11.98 29.10
CA GLN A 299 -8.58 13.07 29.79
C GLN A 299 -9.31 12.59 31.04
N GLU A 300 -10.02 11.47 30.98
CA GLU A 300 -10.91 11.04 32.06
C GLU A 300 -10.24 10.15 33.10
N GLU A 301 -9.51 9.15 32.64
CA GLU A 301 -8.94 8.13 33.53
C GLU A 301 -7.58 8.56 34.06
N LEU A 302 -6.75 9.18 33.21
CA LEU A 302 -5.42 9.67 33.62
C LEU A 302 -5.47 11.09 34.19
N GLY A 303 -6.53 11.87 33.93
CA GLY A 303 -6.64 13.26 34.37
C GLY A 303 -5.49 14.15 33.86
N LEU A 304 -4.88 13.77 32.74
CA LEU A 304 -3.73 14.48 32.18
C LEU A 304 -4.24 15.67 31.37
N ASP A 305 -4.12 16.85 31.97
CA ASP A 305 -4.36 18.10 31.29
C ASP A 305 -3.07 18.58 30.60
N PRO A 306 -3.10 18.96 29.30
CA PRO A 306 -1.97 19.60 28.63
C PRO A 306 -1.48 20.87 29.32
N ALA A 307 -2.34 21.60 30.04
CA ALA A 307 -1.95 22.84 30.73
C ALA A 307 -1.06 22.59 31.96
N PHE A 308 -1.37 21.55 32.74
CA PHE A 308 -0.66 21.25 33.99
C PHE A 308 0.52 20.29 33.81
N SER A 309 0.44 19.37 32.84
CA SER A 309 1.42 18.29 32.68
C SER A 309 1.76 18.01 31.20
N PRO A 310 2.28 19.00 30.45
CA PRO A 310 2.45 18.90 28.99
C PRO A 310 3.33 17.73 28.56
N ILE A 311 4.38 17.42 29.34
CA ILE A 311 5.29 16.31 29.03
C ILE A 311 4.59 14.95 29.19
N MET A 312 3.86 14.75 30.29
CA MET A 312 3.14 13.48 30.55
C MET A 312 2.01 13.28 29.56
N TYR A 313 1.28 14.35 29.22
CA TYR A 313 0.25 14.34 28.18
C TYR A 313 0.85 13.89 26.84
N ARG A 314 1.95 14.51 26.40
CA ARG A 314 2.64 14.13 25.15
C ARG A 314 3.16 12.68 25.18
N LEU A 315 3.72 12.22 26.29
CA LEU A 315 4.16 10.82 26.43
C LEU A 315 2.99 9.84 26.36
N ALA A 316 1.87 10.15 27.02
CA ALA A 316 0.65 9.35 26.95
C ALA A 316 0.13 9.29 25.50
N THR A 317 0.04 10.44 24.82
CA THR A 317 -0.34 10.50 23.40
C THR A 317 0.58 9.65 22.54
N LEU A 318 1.91 9.75 22.68
CA LEU A 318 2.87 8.92 21.94
C LEU A 318 2.68 7.41 22.19
N GLY A 319 2.34 7.02 23.43
CA GLY A 319 2.00 5.64 23.78
C GLY A 319 0.73 5.14 23.08
N PHE A 320 -0.31 5.97 23.05
CA PHE A 320 -1.55 5.65 22.33
C PHE A 320 -1.38 5.64 20.81
N LEU A 321 -0.52 6.49 20.24
CA LEU A 321 -0.13 6.41 18.83
C LEU A 321 0.61 5.10 18.51
N ALA A 322 1.41 4.58 19.46
CA ALA A 322 2.04 3.27 19.32
C ALA A 322 1.00 2.14 19.35
N LEU A 323 0.00 2.25 20.23
CA LEU A 323 -1.12 1.31 20.31
C LEU A 323 -1.98 1.33 19.03
N GLU A 324 -2.29 2.52 18.51
CA GLU A 324 -2.99 2.71 17.22
C GLU A 324 -2.20 2.01 16.10
N ALA A 325 -0.90 2.28 15.99
CA ALA A 325 -0.05 1.63 15.01
C ALA A 325 -0.06 0.11 15.18
N ALA A 326 -0.04 -0.42 16.41
CA ALA A 326 -0.02 -1.86 16.67
C ALA A 326 -1.32 -2.55 16.24
N ILE A 327 -2.48 -1.90 16.43
CA ILE A 327 -3.77 -2.44 16.02
C ILE A 327 -3.95 -2.35 14.50
N VAL A 328 -3.51 -1.24 13.90
CA VAL A 328 -3.72 -0.96 12.47
C VAL A 328 -2.74 -1.72 11.57
N THR A 329 -1.50 -1.94 12.00
CA THR A 329 -0.44 -2.59 11.20
C THR A 329 -0.85 -3.92 10.55
N PRO A 330 -1.39 -4.92 11.28
CA PRO A 330 -1.77 -6.20 10.66
C PRO A 330 -2.87 -6.06 9.61
N LEU A 331 -3.83 -5.14 9.82
CA LEU A 331 -4.91 -4.87 8.87
C LEU A 331 -4.36 -4.24 7.59
N GLU A 332 -3.42 -3.32 7.74
CA GLU A 332 -2.75 -2.63 6.64
C GLU A 332 -1.83 -3.51 5.82
N MET A 333 -1.06 -4.37 6.48
CA MET A 333 -0.23 -5.36 5.80
C MET A 333 -1.08 -6.26 4.90
N ALA A 334 -2.18 -6.78 5.44
CA ALA A 334 -3.09 -7.62 4.68
C ALA A 334 -3.78 -6.83 3.56
N ARG A 335 -4.19 -5.58 3.81
CA ARG A 335 -4.74 -4.67 2.78
C ARG A 335 -3.77 -4.47 1.61
N LYS A 336 -2.51 -4.11 1.88
CA LYS A 336 -1.49 -3.87 0.85
C LYS A 336 -1.20 -5.12 0.03
N ARG A 337 -1.10 -6.29 0.68
CA ARG A 337 -0.93 -7.57 -0.02
C ARG A 337 -2.13 -7.91 -0.91
N LEU A 338 -3.35 -7.61 -0.47
CA LEU A 338 -4.56 -7.77 -1.28
C LEU A 338 -4.58 -6.82 -2.49
N GLN A 339 -4.17 -5.55 -2.32
CA GLN A 339 -4.14 -4.54 -3.38
C GLN A 339 -3.11 -4.85 -4.49
N VAL A 340 -2.00 -5.48 -4.12
CA VAL A 340 -0.94 -5.89 -5.05
C VAL A 340 -1.34 -7.12 -5.87
N GLN A 341 -2.21 -7.98 -5.33
CA GLN A 341 -2.69 -9.15 -6.07
C GLN A 341 -3.63 -8.75 -7.21
N ARG A 342 -3.25 -9.12 -8.44
CA ARG A 342 -4.14 -9.02 -9.60
C ARG A 342 -5.30 -10.00 -9.48
N ILE A 343 -6.51 -9.52 -9.76
CA ILE A 343 -7.74 -10.31 -9.73
C ILE A 343 -7.68 -11.47 -10.73
N ASP A 344 -6.99 -11.30 -11.86
CA ASP A 344 -6.85 -12.31 -12.91
C ASP A 344 -6.14 -13.58 -12.50
N ALA A 345 -5.38 -13.58 -11.38
CA ALA A 345 -4.75 -14.78 -10.83
C ALA A 345 -5.78 -15.88 -10.51
N PHE A 346 -7.04 -15.53 -10.23
CA PHE A 346 -8.11 -16.50 -10.01
C PHE A 346 -8.77 -17.01 -11.29
N ARG A 347 -8.62 -16.31 -12.42
CA ARG A 347 -9.34 -16.62 -13.67
C ARG A 347 -8.46 -17.23 -14.76
N ARG A 348 -7.14 -17.05 -14.70
CA ARG A 348 -6.21 -17.71 -15.63
C ARG A 348 -5.69 -19.01 -15.05
N SER A 349 -5.78 -20.08 -15.83
CA SER A 349 -5.25 -21.39 -15.46
C SER A 349 -3.74 -21.31 -15.17
N PRO A 350 -3.18 -22.23 -14.36
CA PRO A 350 -1.78 -22.17 -13.90
C PRO A 350 -0.72 -22.36 -15.00
N ASN A 351 -1.11 -22.38 -16.29
CA ASN A 351 -0.19 -22.36 -17.41
C ASN A 351 -0.23 -20.98 -18.10
N PRO A 352 0.61 -20.03 -17.70
CA PRO A 352 0.89 -18.85 -18.48
C PRO A 352 1.85 -19.26 -19.61
N VAL A 353 1.38 -20.04 -20.58
CA VAL A 353 2.05 -20.06 -21.87
C VAL A 353 1.71 -18.70 -22.47
N ALA A 354 2.58 -17.72 -22.18
CA ALA A 354 2.57 -16.42 -22.81
C ALA A 354 2.41 -16.67 -24.31
N SER A 355 1.23 -16.40 -24.84
CA SER A 355 1.02 -16.48 -26.28
C SER A 355 2.04 -15.53 -26.89
N PRO A 356 3.04 -16.03 -27.64
CA PRO A 356 4.14 -15.21 -28.16
C PRO A 356 3.63 -14.13 -29.13
N ASN A 357 2.37 -14.23 -29.55
CA ASN A 357 1.71 -13.31 -30.49
C ASN A 357 0.73 -12.34 -29.81
N SER A 358 0.51 -12.43 -28.49
CA SER A 358 -0.25 -11.41 -27.76
C SER A 358 0.66 -10.21 -27.50
N SER A 359 0.73 -9.33 -28.48
CA SER A 359 1.42 -8.06 -28.36
C SER A 359 0.86 -7.26 -27.16
N LYS A 360 1.74 -6.99 -26.19
CA LYS A 360 1.76 -5.77 -25.35
C LYS A 360 0.84 -5.67 -24.11
N SER A 361 0.44 -6.75 -23.44
CA SER A 361 0.05 -6.59 -22.02
C SER A 361 1.26 -6.85 -21.13
N GLN A 362 2.02 -5.80 -20.82
CA GLN A 362 3.13 -5.90 -19.86
C GLN A 362 2.59 -6.45 -18.53
N THR A 363 3.18 -7.57 -18.09
CA THR A 363 2.83 -8.15 -16.79
C THR A 363 3.30 -7.18 -15.71
N PHE A 364 2.44 -6.91 -14.73
CA PHE A 364 2.81 -6.13 -13.56
C PHE A 364 3.88 -6.89 -12.78
N GLU A 365 5.11 -6.42 -12.89
CA GLU A 365 6.26 -6.94 -12.19
C GLU A 365 6.48 -6.10 -10.92
N SER A 366 6.34 -6.74 -9.77
CA SER A 366 6.65 -6.13 -8.47
C SER A 366 8.14 -6.21 -8.21
N VAL A 367 8.69 -5.15 -7.60
CA VAL A 367 10.08 -5.09 -7.12
C VAL A 367 10.37 -6.15 -6.07
N VAL A 368 9.31 -6.65 -5.44
CA VAL A 368 9.39 -7.54 -4.30
C VAL A 368 8.63 -8.81 -4.63
N ALA A 369 9.16 -9.95 -4.18
CA ALA A 369 8.48 -11.23 -4.32
C ALA A 369 7.11 -11.19 -3.65
N THR A 370 6.07 -11.52 -4.40
CA THR A 370 4.69 -11.61 -3.92
C THR A 370 4.30 -13.09 -3.77
N SER A 371 3.30 -13.38 -2.94
CA SER A 371 2.83 -14.76 -2.79
C SER A 371 2.22 -15.26 -4.11
N SER A 372 2.54 -16.51 -4.47
CA SER A 372 1.95 -17.20 -5.62
C SER A 372 0.48 -17.59 -5.37
N THR A 373 0.06 -17.72 -4.11
CA THR A 373 -1.30 -18.11 -3.74
C THR A 373 -2.17 -16.86 -3.62
N PRO A 374 -3.27 -16.77 -4.41
CA PRO A 374 -4.14 -15.62 -4.32
C PRO A 374 -5.00 -15.72 -3.06
N TYR A 375 -5.08 -14.64 -2.28
CA TYR A 375 -5.86 -14.62 -1.03
C TYR A 375 -7.35 -14.45 -1.35
N THR A 376 -8.25 -15.14 -0.64
CA THR A 376 -9.69 -14.99 -0.90
C THR A 376 -10.30 -13.76 -0.23
N GLY A 377 -9.71 -13.27 0.86
CA GLY A 377 -10.19 -12.13 1.64
C GLY A 377 -9.19 -11.72 2.72
N LEU A 378 -9.57 -10.73 3.55
CA LEU A 378 -8.73 -10.16 4.60
C LEU A 378 -8.26 -11.21 5.62
N PHE A 379 -9.21 -11.93 6.22
CA PHE A 379 -8.89 -12.92 7.25
C PHE A 379 -8.12 -14.11 6.69
N ASN A 380 -8.42 -14.54 5.46
CA ASN A 380 -7.64 -15.58 4.79
C ASN A 380 -6.21 -15.10 4.50
N CYS A 381 -6.02 -13.83 4.13
CA CYS A 381 -4.70 -13.24 3.96
C CYS A 381 -3.92 -13.25 5.28
N ILE A 382 -4.50 -12.76 6.38
CA ILE A 382 -3.87 -12.75 7.71
C ILE A 382 -3.54 -14.19 8.16
N TYR A 383 -4.49 -15.11 7.99
CA TYR A 383 -4.28 -16.53 8.30
C TYR A 383 -3.13 -17.11 7.47
N SER A 384 -3.16 -16.96 6.14
CA SER A 384 -2.07 -17.42 5.27
C SER A 384 -0.72 -16.82 5.66
N ILE A 385 -0.64 -15.53 6.03
CA ILE A 385 0.62 -14.93 6.50
C ILE A 385 1.12 -15.64 7.76
N ILE A 386 0.27 -15.79 8.78
CA ILE A 386 0.65 -16.43 10.05
C ILE A 386 1.12 -17.86 9.83
N PHE A 387 0.45 -18.62 8.95
CA PHE A 387 0.74 -20.04 8.74
C PHE A 387 1.88 -20.29 7.74
N GLU A 388 1.89 -19.60 6.60
CA GLU A 388 2.89 -19.76 5.55
C GLU A 388 4.24 -19.14 5.95
N GLU A 389 4.24 -17.94 6.54
CA GLU A 389 5.47 -17.26 6.97
C GLU A 389 5.91 -17.66 8.38
N GLY A 390 4.97 -18.07 9.25
CA GLY A 390 5.25 -18.62 10.59
C GLY A 390 5.91 -20.00 10.59
N GLY A 391 6.14 -20.60 9.42
CA GLY A 391 6.92 -21.83 9.27
C GLY A 391 6.16 -23.12 9.54
N ARG A 392 4.82 -23.11 9.46
CA ARG A 392 4.06 -24.37 9.40
C ARG A 392 3.97 -24.80 7.93
N ARG A 393 4.90 -25.65 7.49
CA ARG A 393 4.54 -26.53 6.38
C ARG A 393 3.42 -27.43 6.92
N PRO A 394 2.22 -27.50 6.30
CA PRO A 394 1.39 -28.65 6.54
C PRO A 394 2.30 -29.83 6.23
N ILE A 395 2.53 -30.69 7.23
CA ILE A 395 3.13 -32.00 6.97
C ILE A 395 2.21 -32.55 5.90
N SER A 396 2.66 -32.51 4.64
CA SER A 396 1.96 -33.18 3.56
C SER A 396 2.09 -34.62 3.98
N ILE A 397 1.07 -35.09 4.71
CA ILE A 397 0.82 -36.49 4.91
C ILE A 397 0.47 -36.91 3.50
N LYS A 398 1.50 -37.14 2.68
CA LYS A 398 1.40 -37.87 1.43
C LYS A 398 0.74 -39.15 1.88
N SER A 399 -0.57 -39.18 1.63
CA SER A 399 -1.42 -40.34 1.79
C SER A 399 -0.67 -41.46 1.10
N LYS A 400 -0.04 -42.33 1.89
CA LYS A 400 0.38 -43.65 1.46
C LYS A 400 -0.91 -44.42 1.18
N LYS A 401 -1.59 -44.08 0.08
CA LYS A 401 -2.60 -44.92 -0.53
C LYS A 401 -2.20 -45.09 -1.98
N ASN A 402 -1.52 -46.22 -2.18
CA ASN A 402 -1.15 -46.88 -3.42
C ASN A 402 0.36 -46.97 -3.66
N LEU A 403 1.10 -47.42 -2.64
CA LEU A 403 2.15 -48.39 -2.93
C LEU A 403 1.47 -49.76 -2.88
N ASN A 404 1.17 -50.31 -4.05
CA ASN A 404 1.22 -51.75 -4.22
C ASN A 404 2.67 -52.16 -3.92
N LEU A 405 2.98 -52.28 -2.64
CA LEU A 405 4.21 -52.92 -2.18
C LEU A 405 4.13 -54.35 -2.68
N SER A 406 4.87 -54.60 -3.76
CA SER A 406 5.19 -55.93 -4.23
C SER A 406 5.76 -56.72 -3.06
N ALA A 407 5.29 -57.96 -2.88
CA ALA A 407 5.66 -58.85 -1.77
C ALA A 407 7.17 -59.15 -1.68
N SER A 408 7.97 -58.71 -2.66
CA SER A 408 9.42 -58.89 -2.71
C SER A 408 10.23 -57.96 -1.78
N ASP A 409 9.68 -56.84 -1.30
CA ASP A 409 10.42 -55.87 -0.46
C ASP A 409 10.40 -56.18 1.05
N TRP A 410 9.80 -57.31 1.46
CA TRP A 410 9.77 -57.73 2.87
C TRP A 410 11.05 -58.43 3.35
N GLN A 411 11.97 -58.79 2.45
CA GLN A 411 13.16 -59.55 2.81
C GLN A 411 14.36 -58.71 3.29
N ASP A 412 14.37 -57.40 3.03
CA ASP A 412 15.47 -56.51 3.44
C ASP A 412 15.34 -55.97 4.88
N ILE A 413 14.31 -56.36 5.62
CA ILE A 413 14.10 -55.89 7.01
C ILE A 413 14.82 -56.76 8.06
N TYR A 414 15.24 -57.98 7.73
CA TYR A 414 15.92 -58.87 8.68
C TYR A 414 17.42 -59.06 8.41
N GLY A 415 17.98 -58.36 7.41
CA GLY A 415 19.40 -58.42 7.04
C GLY A 415 20.24 -57.30 7.65
N GLY A 416 20.73 -57.51 8.88
CA GLY A 416 22.02 -57.01 9.38
C GLY A 416 22.47 -55.56 9.11
N GLY A 417 22.47 -54.74 10.15
CA GLY A 417 23.62 -53.89 10.47
C GLY A 417 23.83 -52.64 9.61
N GLY A 418 22.87 -51.72 9.58
CA GLY A 418 23.10 -50.36 9.13
C GLY A 418 22.44 -49.37 10.08
N SER A 419 23.21 -48.47 10.68
CA SER A 419 22.73 -47.36 11.52
C SER A 419 21.75 -46.47 10.77
N HIS A 420 20.47 -46.87 10.75
CA HIS A 420 19.38 -46.01 10.34
C HIS A 420 19.03 -45.09 11.50
N SER A 421 19.51 -43.85 11.41
CA SER A 421 18.93 -42.69 12.08
C SER A 421 17.48 -42.56 11.63
N GLY A 422 16.59 -43.32 12.28
CA GLY A 422 15.16 -43.26 12.04
C GLY A 422 14.70 -41.80 12.21
N PRO A 423 13.73 -41.34 11.40
CA PRO A 423 13.19 -40.00 11.54
C PRO A 423 12.62 -39.90 12.96
N GLN A 424 13.36 -39.19 13.81
CA GLN A 424 12.97 -38.88 15.17
C GLN A 424 11.62 -38.17 15.03
N LYS A 425 10.53 -38.88 15.35
CA LYS A 425 9.19 -38.30 15.47
C LYS A 425 9.34 -37.20 16.50
N GLN A 426 9.57 -35.98 16.03
CA GLN A 426 9.48 -34.79 16.84
C GLN A 426 8.02 -34.76 17.28
N SER A 427 7.76 -35.32 18.46
CA SER A 427 6.58 -35.05 19.27
C SER A 427 6.66 -33.56 19.63
N GLY A 428 6.40 -32.72 18.62
CA GLY A 428 6.29 -31.29 18.78
C GLY A 428 5.02 -31.04 19.56
N GLY A 429 5.16 -31.04 20.89
CA GLY A 429 4.07 -30.71 21.79
C GLY A 429 3.48 -29.33 21.47
N ILE A 430 2.32 -29.05 22.05
CA ILE A 430 1.55 -27.80 21.91
C ILE A 430 2.45 -26.54 21.95
N TRP A 431 3.53 -26.57 22.73
CA TRP A 431 4.55 -25.52 22.81
C TRP A 431 5.24 -25.16 21.48
N THR A 432 5.66 -26.12 20.65
CA THR A 432 6.30 -25.79 19.36
C THR A 432 5.30 -25.15 18.41
N SER A 433 4.04 -25.56 18.50
CA SER A 433 2.91 -24.96 17.79
C SER A 433 2.69 -23.49 18.21
N MET A 434 2.78 -23.17 19.50
CA MET A 434 2.67 -21.80 20.02
C MET A 434 3.86 -20.92 19.62
N VAL A 435 5.09 -21.45 19.66
CA VAL A 435 6.29 -20.70 19.25
C VAL A 435 6.28 -20.37 17.74
N ASN A 436 5.80 -21.29 16.91
CA ASN A 436 5.66 -21.01 15.47
C ASN A 436 4.53 -19.99 15.20
N PHE A 437 3.46 -20.03 15.98
CA PHE A 437 2.38 -19.04 15.88
C PHE A 437 2.83 -17.65 16.31
N SER A 438 3.57 -17.50 17.41
CA SER A 438 4.10 -16.19 17.84
C SER A 438 5.08 -15.60 16.82
N LYS A 439 5.88 -16.45 16.16
CA LYS A 439 6.74 -16.03 15.03
C LYS A 439 5.92 -15.57 13.83
N GLY A 440 4.87 -16.28 13.44
CA GLY A 440 3.95 -15.83 12.40
C GLY A 440 3.22 -14.53 12.74
N ILE A 441 2.92 -14.30 14.02
CA ILE A 441 2.43 -12.99 14.47
C ILE A 441 3.51 -11.93 14.28
N SER A 442 4.77 -12.20 14.64
CA SER A 442 5.83 -11.19 14.48
C SER A 442 6.02 -10.74 13.02
N THR A 443 5.75 -11.59 12.03
CA THR A 443 5.81 -11.20 10.61
C THR A 443 4.69 -10.24 10.23
N LEU A 444 3.53 -10.30 10.90
CA LEU A 444 2.44 -9.32 10.73
C LEU A 444 2.83 -7.90 11.18
N TYR A 445 3.85 -7.77 12.03
CA TYR A 445 4.30 -6.48 12.61
C TYR A 445 5.57 -5.93 11.94
N ARG A 446 5.98 -6.44 10.79
CA ARG A 446 7.27 -6.05 10.17
C ARG A 446 7.32 -4.59 9.71
N GLY A 447 6.19 -4.00 9.32
CA GLY A 447 6.05 -2.58 8.99
C GLY A 447 5.75 -1.67 10.19
N PHE A 448 5.60 -2.21 11.40
CA PHE A 448 5.13 -1.47 12.57
C PHE A 448 5.97 -0.22 12.85
N TRP A 449 7.30 -0.37 12.87
CA TRP A 449 8.20 0.74 13.22
C TRP A 449 8.20 1.85 12.17
N ALA A 450 8.13 1.50 10.88
CA ALA A 450 8.07 2.49 9.80
C ALA A 450 6.76 3.29 9.87
N ARG A 451 5.66 2.60 10.16
CA ARG A 451 4.36 3.23 10.39
C ARG A 451 4.37 4.14 11.61
N TYR A 452 4.85 3.64 12.75
CA TYR A 452 4.92 4.40 13.99
C TYR A 452 5.78 5.66 13.83
N ALA A 453 6.94 5.55 13.18
CA ALA A 453 7.79 6.69 12.85
C ALA A 453 7.06 7.71 11.97
N THR A 454 6.31 7.24 10.96
CA THR A 454 5.47 8.10 10.11
C THR A 454 4.42 8.85 10.93
N THR A 455 3.74 8.17 11.85
CA THR A 455 2.74 8.78 12.74
C THR A 455 3.36 9.82 13.68
N ILE A 456 4.53 9.53 14.26
CA ILE A 456 5.25 10.49 15.12
C ILE A 456 5.62 11.74 14.31
N VAL A 457 6.15 11.55 13.11
CA VAL A 457 6.52 12.65 12.22
C VAL A 457 5.33 13.56 11.93
N LEU A 458 4.16 12.97 11.61
CA LEU A 458 2.94 13.75 11.37
C LEU A 458 2.43 14.44 12.64
N TYR A 459 2.52 13.76 13.79
CA TYR A 459 2.16 14.35 15.07
C TYR A 459 3.03 15.56 15.40
N VAL A 460 4.35 15.45 15.27
CA VAL A 460 5.30 16.54 15.50
C VAL A 460 5.09 17.68 14.51
N SER A 461 4.87 17.37 13.23
CA SER A 461 4.57 18.39 12.20
C SER A 461 3.31 19.19 12.56
N ASN A 462 2.25 18.49 12.98
CA ASN A 462 1.00 19.13 13.39
C ASN A 462 1.13 19.97 14.66
N GLU A 463 1.99 19.56 15.60
CA GLU A 463 2.26 20.32 16.82
C GLU A 463 3.04 21.61 16.50
N ILE A 464 4.07 21.53 15.66
CA ILE A 464 4.86 22.71 15.24
C ILE A 464 3.96 23.72 14.51
N SER A 465 3.11 23.26 13.59
CA SER A 465 2.17 24.13 12.88
C SER A 465 1.13 24.80 13.80
N ARG A 466 0.88 24.27 15.00
CA ARG A 466 -0.01 24.90 15.99
C ARG A 466 0.69 25.98 16.80
N ASP A 467 1.95 25.76 17.16
CA ASP A 467 2.73 26.70 17.97
C ASP A 467 3.02 28.01 17.21
N ASP A 468 3.17 27.96 15.88
CA ASP A 468 3.44 29.14 15.04
C ASP A 468 2.25 30.10 14.87
N ASN A 469 1.05 29.73 15.34
CA ASN A 469 -0.16 30.57 15.29
C ASN A 469 -0.40 31.41 16.57
N PHE A 470 0.60 31.50 17.46
CA PHE A 470 0.62 32.38 18.63
C PHE A 470 1.48 33.62 18.38
#